data_AF-A0A8K0RC30-F1
#
_entry.id   AF-A0A8K0RC30-F1
#
_cell.length_a   1.000
_cell.length_b   1.000
_cell.length_c   1.000
_cell.angle_alpha   90.00
_cell.angle_beta   90.00
_cell.angle_gamma   90.00
#
_symmetry.space_group_name_H-M   'P 1'
#
loop_
_entity.id
_entity.type
_entity.pdbx_description
1 polymer ?
#
loop_
_entity_poly.entity_id
_entity_poly.type
_entity_poly.pdbx_seq_one_letter_code
_entity_poly.pdbx_strand_id
1 'polypeptide(L)'
;MEYPQRTPLLEALKHTEDVILQKRLAYVARLSHEAAQDYKLLFTLLSSAFSTSISNIGEQFEPWPFDFGSGIDGQRALRKGKTWLAWFILAEGPDLFWRQWWSLPHEESRTWDYIRDRAIETFHATPEKLSNHQRTLARTLQEAVNDKAAIDFEFSEWSPVRHFARYAKHRLQRREAGLPPAREILGHVPFLINFRCPEEIVSRHEALEEERNASRASQPLPR
;
A
#
# COMPACT_ATOMS: atom_id res chain seq x y z
N MET A 1 14.30 -41.67 2.07
CA MET A 1 12.85 -41.97 2.11
C MET A 1 12.16 -40.79 1.42
N GLU A 2 12.06 -40.85 0.10
CA GLU A 2 11.46 -39.80 -0.73
C GLU A 2 9.97 -40.11 -0.91
N TYR A 3 9.09 -39.14 -0.62
CA TYR A 3 7.66 -39.24 -0.90
C TYR A 3 7.36 -38.53 -2.24
N PRO A 4 7.09 -39.26 -3.34
CA PRO A 4 6.97 -38.64 -4.68
C PRO A 4 5.54 -38.22 -5.06
N GLN A 5 4.63 -37.99 -4.10
CA GLN A 5 3.20 -37.74 -4.41
C GLN A 5 2.72 -36.28 -4.27
N ARG A 6 3.57 -35.32 -3.89
CA ARG A 6 3.14 -33.90 -3.72
C ARG A 6 3.16 -33.05 -5.00
N THR A 7 3.76 -33.55 -6.08
CA THR A 7 3.96 -32.77 -7.32
C THR A 7 2.65 -32.44 -8.06
N PRO A 8 1.68 -33.36 -8.23
CA PRO A 8 0.47 -33.07 -9.01
C PRO A 8 -0.43 -31.99 -8.39
N LEU A 9 -0.57 -31.99 -7.06
CA LEU A 9 -1.39 -31.01 -6.35
C LEU A 9 -0.78 -29.60 -6.44
N LEU A 10 0.54 -29.49 -6.27
CA LEU A 10 1.21 -28.20 -6.37
C LEU A 10 1.08 -27.60 -7.78
N GLU A 11 1.24 -28.42 -8.82
CA GLU A 11 1.08 -27.96 -10.20
C GLU A 11 -0.37 -27.56 -10.51
N ALA A 12 -1.37 -28.27 -9.98
CA ALA A 12 -2.77 -27.85 -10.09
C ALA A 12 -3.05 -26.50 -9.39
N LEU A 13 -2.45 -26.27 -8.22
CA LEU A 13 -2.56 -24.98 -7.52
C LEU A 13 -1.91 -23.85 -8.32
N LYS A 14 -0.69 -24.05 -8.83
CA LYS A 14 -0.03 -23.06 -9.70
C LYS A 14 -0.85 -22.75 -10.95
N HIS A 15 -1.40 -23.78 -11.60
CA HIS A 15 -2.26 -23.59 -12.76
C HIS A 15 -3.50 -22.75 -12.43
N THR A 16 -4.09 -22.96 -11.26
CA THR A 16 -5.21 -22.14 -10.78
C THR A 16 -4.80 -20.68 -10.62
N GLU A 17 -3.63 -20.41 -10.02
CA GLU A 17 -3.08 -19.06 -9.87
C GLU A 17 -2.79 -18.39 -11.22
N ASP A 18 -2.29 -19.15 -12.21
CA ASP A 18 -2.04 -18.66 -13.56
C ASP A 18 -3.35 -18.23 -14.24
N VAL A 19 -4.41 -19.04 -14.11
CA VAL A 19 -5.75 -18.69 -14.63
C VAL A 19 -6.28 -17.41 -13.96
N ILE A 20 -6.07 -17.25 -12.65
CA ILE A 20 -6.43 -16.02 -11.93
C ILE A 20 -5.66 -14.82 -12.48
N LEU A 21 -4.34 -14.96 -12.68
CA LEU A 21 -3.52 -13.91 -13.29
C LEU A 21 -4.06 -13.51 -14.66
N GLN A 22 -4.36 -14.48 -15.54
CA GLN A 22 -4.87 -14.20 -16.89
C GLN A 22 -6.17 -13.39 -16.84
N LYS A 23 -7.10 -13.75 -15.96
CA LYS A 23 -8.35 -12.98 -15.77
C LYS A 23 -8.08 -11.57 -15.27
N ARG A 24 -7.13 -11.38 -14.35
CA ARG A 24 -6.74 -10.06 -13.83
C ARG A 24 -6.07 -9.22 -14.90
N LEU A 25 -5.17 -9.78 -15.71
CA LEU A 25 -4.55 -9.08 -16.84
C LEU A 25 -5.59 -8.66 -17.88
N ALA A 26 -6.54 -9.53 -18.21
CA ALA A 26 -7.66 -9.20 -19.09
C ALA A 26 -8.55 -8.09 -18.52
N TYR A 27 -8.70 -8.00 -17.19
CA TYR A 27 -9.37 -6.87 -16.55
C TYR A 27 -8.55 -5.58 -16.66
N VAL A 28 -7.26 -5.60 -16.30
CA VAL A 28 -6.36 -4.44 -16.39
C VAL A 28 -6.32 -3.88 -17.82
N ALA A 29 -6.26 -4.74 -18.83
CA ALA A 29 -6.28 -4.32 -20.23
C ALA A 29 -7.53 -3.50 -20.59
N ARG A 30 -8.68 -3.81 -19.97
CA ARG A 30 -9.98 -3.15 -20.18
C ARG A 30 -10.18 -1.88 -19.35
N LEU A 31 -9.35 -1.63 -18.35
CA LEU A 31 -9.44 -0.40 -17.56
C LEU A 31 -9.25 0.83 -18.45
N SER A 32 -9.88 1.95 -18.06
CA SER A 32 -9.45 3.26 -18.55
C SER A 32 -8.06 3.58 -17.98
N HIS A 33 -7.39 4.56 -18.58
CA HIS A 33 -6.12 5.06 -18.07
C HIS A 33 -6.26 5.57 -16.63
N GLU A 34 -7.24 6.44 -16.39
CA GLU A 34 -7.57 7.00 -15.07
C GLU A 34 -7.86 5.91 -14.02
N ALA A 35 -8.64 4.88 -14.37
CA ALA A 35 -8.95 3.79 -13.44
C ALA A 35 -7.70 2.96 -13.08
N ALA A 36 -6.75 2.79 -14.00
CA ALA A 36 -5.48 2.14 -13.71
C ALA A 36 -4.60 2.99 -12.77
N GLN A 37 -4.66 4.31 -12.92
CA GLN A 37 -3.96 5.25 -12.05
C GLN A 37 -4.57 5.28 -10.64
N ASP A 38 -5.91 5.31 -10.53
CA ASP A 38 -6.63 5.18 -9.26
C ASP A 38 -6.30 3.86 -8.55
N TYR A 39 -6.29 2.75 -9.29
CA TYR A 39 -5.89 1.46 -8.75
C TYR A 39 -4.46 1.52 -8.19
N LYS A 40 -3.53 2.17 -8.91
CA LYS A 40 -2.15 2.30 -8.44
C LYS A 40 -2.06 3.17 -7.19
N LEU A 41 -2.79 4.28 -7.15
CA LEU A 41 -2.85 5.16 -6.00
C LEU A 41 -3.41 4.40 -4.78
N LEU A 42 -4.51 3.69 -4.95
CA LEU A 42 -5.10 2.85 -3.90
C LEU A 42 -4.09 1.83 -3.39
N PHE A 43 -3.45 1.06 -4.26
CA PHE A 43 -2.46 0.06 -3.86
C PHE A 43 -1.24 0.70 -3.16
N THR A 44 -0.87 1.91 -3.55
CA THR A 44 0.21 2.68 -2.92
C THR A 44 -0.18 3.14 -1.52
N LEU A 45 -1.40 3.63 -1.33
CA LEU A 45 -1.94 3.98 -0.01
C LEU A 45 -2.08 2.75 0.88
N LEU A 46 -2.62 1.64 0.37
CA LEU A 46 -2.74 0.38 1.14
C LEU A 46 -1.37 -0.16 1.55
N SER A 47 -0.33 0.02 0.73
CA SER A 47 1.03 -0.40 1.09
C SER A 47 1.55 0.28 2.37
N SER A 48 1.03 1.46 2.73
CA SER A 48 1.45 2.15 3.95
C SER A 48 0.96 1.45 5.22
N ALA A 49 -0.17 0.73 5.16
CA ALA A 49 -0.65 -0.05 6.30
C ALA A 49 0.32 -1.19 6.68
N PHE A 50 1.24 -1.55 5.78
CA PHE A 50 2.22 -2.61 5.98
C PHE A 50 3.64 -2.10 6.24
N SER A 51 3.86 -0.81 6.55
CA SER A 51 5.09 -0.46 7.26
C SER A 51 5.04 -1.15 8.61
N THR A 52 6.01 -2.02 8.87
CA THR A 52 6.24 -2.51 10.23
C THR A 52 6.50 -1.31 11.13
N SER A 53 5.50 -1.01 11.95
CA SER A 53 5.65 -0.10 13.07
C SER A 53 6.62 -0.73 14.08
N ILE A 54 7.36 0.14 14.77
CA ILE A 54 8.12 -0.16 16.00
C ILE A 54 7.22 -0.88 17.05
N SER A 55 5.88 -0.82 16.89
CA SER A 55 4.88 -1.51 17.70
C SER A 55 4.87 -3.04 17.61
N ASN A 56 5.52 -3.66 16.61
CA ASN A 56 5.63 -5.13 16.47
C ASN A 56 6.97 -5.67 17.02
N ILE A 57 7.50 -5.02 18.06
CA ILE A 57 8.75 -5.42 18.72
C ILE A 57 8.39 -6.03 20.08
N GLY A 58 8.78 -7.28 20.30
CA GLY A 58 8.55 -8.01 21.55
C GLY A 58 8.43 -9.51 21.31
N GLU A 59 8.73 -10.32 22.32
CA GLU A 59 8.70 -11.79 22.23
C GLU A 59 7.30 -12.37 21.96
N GLN A 60 6.26 -11.57 22.23
CA GLN A 60 4.86 -11.95 22.04
C GLN A 60 4.38 -11.90 20.58
N PHE A 61 5.14 -11.27 19.68
CA PHE A 61 4.76 -11.12 18.28
C PHE A 61 5.67 -11.95 17.38
N GLU A 62 5.08 -12.73 16.49
CA GLU A 62 5.85 -13.48 15.51
C GLU A 62 6.58 -12.50 14.56
N PRO A 63 7.87 -12.75 14.23
CA PRO A 63 8.61 -11.90 13.32
C PRO A 63 7.88 -11.78 11.97
N TRP A 64 7.72 -10.54 11.49
CA TRP A 64 7.07 -10.27 10.22
C TRP A 64 7.87 -10.87 9.05
N PRO A 65 7.44 -11.97 8.42
CA PRO A 65 8.28 -12.74 7.49
C PRO A 65 8.40 -12.07 6.12
N PHE A 66 7.70 -10.96 5.92
CA PHE A 66 7.62 -10.24 4.65
C PHE A 66 8.53 -9.02 4.57
N ASP A 67 9.10 -8.58 5.70
CA ASP A 67 10.13 -7.56 5.70
C ASP A 67 11.51 -8.19 5.64
N PHE A 68 12.14 -8.08 4.48
CA PHE A 68 13.55 -8.42 4.30
C PHE A 68 14.44 -7.29 4.86
N GLY A 69 14.24 -6.91 6.13
CA GLY A 69 15.16 -6.09 6.92
C GLY A 69 15.52 -4.70 6.37
N SER A 70 14.69 -4.09 5.51
CA SER A 70 15.10 -2.89 4.74
C SER A 70 14.21 -1.64 4.92
N GLY A 71 13.34 -1.60 5.95
CA GLY A 71 12.57 -0.40 6.29
C GLY A 71 11.67 0.09 5.15
N ILE A 72 11.84 1.35 4.71
CA ILE A 72 11.07 1.99 3.61
C ILE A 72 11.07 1.14 2.31
N ASP A 73 12.10 0.32 2.09
CA ASP A 73 12.20 -0.55 0.92
C ASP A 73 11.18 -1.70 0.92
N GLY A 74 10.65 -2.11 2.08
CA GLY A 74 9.61 -3.14 2.18
C GLY A 74 8.30 -2.72 1.49
N GLN A 75 7.83 -1.50 1.77
CA GLN A 75 6.65 -0.94 1.10
C GLN A 75 6.90 -0.75 -0.40
N ARG A 76 8.12 -0.34 -0.79
CA ARG A 76 8.48 -0.18 -2.21
C ARG A 76 8.50 -1.53 -2.93
N ALA A 77 8.99 -2.58 -2.27
CA ALA A 77 8.96 -3.94 -2.80
C ALA A 77 7.52 -4.45 -2.95
N LEU A 78 6.64 -4.18 -1.97
CA LEU A 78 5.22 -4.48 -2.04
C LEU A 78 4.54 -3.81 -3.25
N ARG A 79 4.73 -2.50 -3.42
CA ARG A 79 4.20 -1.73 -4.57
C ARG A 79 4.69 -2.19 -5.94
N LYS A 80 5.84 -2.87 -5.97
CA LYS A 80 6.42 -3.47 -7.19
C LYS A 80 6.04 -4.94 -7.36
N GLY A 81 5.19 -5.49 -6.49
CA GLY A 81 4.80 -6.90 -6.52
C GLY A 81 5.93 -7.87 -6.17
N LYS A 82 7.02 -7.41 -5.54
CA LYS A 82 8.19 -8.24 -5.21
C LYS A 82 7.99 -9.10 -3.96
N THR A 83 7.00 -8.76 -3.14
CA THR A 83 6.65 -9.48 -1.91
C THR A 83 5.45 -10.39 -2.16
N TRP A 84 5.40 -11.56 -1.50
CA TRP A 84 4.24 -12.45 -1.56
C TRP A 84 2.95 -11.75 -1.12
N LEU A 85 3.08 -10.85 -0.15
CA LEU A 85 2.01 -10.02 0.39
C LEU A 85 1.23 -9.25 -0.69
N ALA A 86 1.86 -8.89 -1.82
CA ALA A 86 1.17 -8.24 -2.92
C ALA A 86 0.09 -9.14 -3.54
N TRP A 87 0.38 -10.44 -3.68
CA TRP A 87 -0.60 -11.40 -4.19
C TRP A 87 -1.70 -11.69 -3.15
N PHE A 88 -1.30 -11.82 -1.87
CA PHE A 88 -2.23 -12.03 -0.76
C PHE A 88 -3.28 -10.93 -0.67
N ILE A 89 -2.87 -9.65 -0.70
CA ILE A 89 -3.79 -8.50 -0.68
C ILE A 89 -4.82 -8.58 -1.82
N LEU A 90 -4.40 -9.05 -3.00
CA LEU A 90 -5.29 -9.18 -4.15
C LEU A 90 -6.22 -10.38 -4.04
N ALA A 91 -5.78 -11.46 -3.40
CA ALA A 91 -6.58 -12.65 -3.16
C ALA A 91 -7.67 -12.40 -2.11
N GLU A 92 -7.32 -11.74 -1.00
CA GLU A 92 -8.26 -11.39 0.06
C GLU A 92 -9.16 -10.20 -0.33
N GLY A 93 -8.64 -9.24 -1.09
CA GLY A 93 -9.38 -8.09 -1.58
C GLY A 93 -9.68 -7.03 -0.52
N PRO A 94 -10.60 -6.08 -0.81
CA PRO A 94 -10.91 -4.95 0.07
C PRO A 94 -11.55 -5.37 1.41
N ASP A 95 -12.18 -6.54 1.45
CA ASP A 95 -12.82 -7.08 2.65
C ASP A 95 -11.83 -7.27 3.81
N LEU A 96 -10.57 -7.58 3.51
CA LEU A 96 -9.49 -7.68 4.49
C LEU A 96 -9.37 -6.40 5.32
N PHE A 97 -9.37 -5.25 4.65
CA PHE A 97 -9.24 -3.94 5.26
C PHE A 97 -10.55 -3.51 5.92
N TRP A 98 -11.69 -3.77 5.28
CA TRP A 98 -12.99 -3.47 5.85
C TRP A 98 -13.23 -4.19 7.18
N ARG A 99 -12.83 -5.47 7.26
CA ARG A 99 -12.92 -6.24 8.52
C ARG A 99 -12.08 -5.61 9.62
N GLN A 100 -10.81 -5.33 9.35
CA GLN A 100 -9.90 -4.74 10.33
C GLN A 100 -10.33 -3.35 10.81
N TRP A 101 -10.81 -2.50 9.91
CA TRP A 101 -11.03 -1.07 10.21
C TRP A 101 -12.46 -0.74 10.59
N TRP A 102 -13.42 -1.61 10.27
CA TRP A 102 -14.83 -1.30 10.45
C TRP A 102 -15.62 -2.41 11.14
N SER A 103 -15.45 -3.67 10.72
CA SER A 103 -16.34 -4.74 11.19
C SER A 103 -15.91 -5.38 12.51
N LEU A 104 -14.61 -5.46 12.79
CA LEU A 104 -14.11 -6.14 13.98
C LEU A 104 -14.12 -5.21 15.20
N PRO A 105 -14.51 -5.71 16.39
CA PRO A 105 -14.57 -4.90 17.61
C PRO A 105 -13.18 -4.51 18.07
N HIS A 106 -12.93 -3.21 18.22
CA HIS A 106 -11.64 -2.66 18.64
C HIS A 106 -11.31 -2.92 20.12
N GLU A 107 -12.30 -3.24 20.95
CA GLU A 107 -12.08 -3.56 22.37
C GLU A 107 -11.47 -4.95 22.58
N GLU A 108 -11.54 -5.84 21.57
CA GLU A 108 -11.03 -7.20 21.67
C GLU A 108 -9.57 -7.28 21.20
N SER A 109 -8.65 -7.64 22.11
CA SER A 109 -7.21 -7.70 21.78
C SER A 109 -6.85 -8.62 20.61
N ARG A 110 -7.63 -9.68 20.37
CA ARG A 110 -7.42 -10.62 19.25
C ARG A 110 -7.72 -10.05 17.87
N THR A 111 -8.44 -8.93 17.78
CA THR A 111 -8.81 -8.31 16.50
C THR A 111 -7.87 -7.19 16.12
N TRP A 112 -7.01 -6.77 17.06
CA TRP A 112 -6.07 -5.68 16.87
C TRP A 112 -5.25 -5.94 15.62
N ASP A 113 -4.61 -7.10 15.52
CA ASP A 113 -3.68 -7.38 14.43
C ASP A 113 -4.23 -8.30 13.34
N TYR A 114 -5.55 -8.27 13.10
CA TYR A 114 -6.25 -9.20 12.20
C TYR A 114 -5.58 -9.39 10.84
N ILE A 115 -5.19 -8.31 10.16
CA ILE A 115 -4.54 -8.41 8.83
C ILE A 115 -3.19 -9.13 8.92
N ARG A 116 -2.36 -8.80 9.92
CA ARG A 116 -1.04 -9.41 10.12
C ARG A 116 -1.19 -10.88 10.42
N ASP A 117 -2.00 -11.21 11.42
CA ASP A 117 -2.15 -12.57 11.90
C ASP A 117 -2.70 -13.44 10.78
N ARG A 118 -3.65 -12.91 10.00
CA ARG A 118 -4.18 -13.59 8.81
C ARG A 118 -3.12 -13.79 7.73
N ALA A 119 -2.28 -12.79 7.47
CA ALA A 119 -1.22 -12.89 6.47
C ALA A 119 -0.16 -13.93 6.87
N ILE A 120 0.25 -13.94 8.15
CA ILE A 120 1.20 -14.92 8.70
C ILE A 120 0.64 -16.33 8.65
N GLU A 121 -0.58 -16.52 9.15
CA GLU A 121 -1.30 -17.81 9.11
C GLU A 121 -1.36 -18.35 7.68
N THR A 122 -1.78 -17.50 6.74
CA THR A 122 -1.94 -17.88 5.34
C THR A 122 -0.59 -18.20 4.68
N PHE A 123 0.46 -17.45 5.00
CA PHE A 123 1.79 -17.69 4.46
C PHE A 123 2.37 -19.02 4.92
N HIS A 124 2.25 -19.35 6.21
CA HIS A 124 2.70 -20.64 6.74
C HIS A 124 1.91 -21.82 6.18
N ALA A 125 0.62 -21.62 5.93
CA ALA A 125 -0.23 -22.62 5.26
C ALA A 125 0.10 -22.78 3.77
N THR A 126 0.77 -21.79 3.15
CA THR A 126 1.07 -21.79 1.72
C THR A 126 2.39 -22.52 1.45
N PRO A 127 2.42 -23.56 0.58
CA PRO A 127 3.67 -24.20 0.21
C PRO A 127 4.68 -23.20 -0.38
N GLU A 128 5.94 -23.26 0.03
CA GLU A 128 6.99 -22.30 -0.39
C GLU A 128 7.09 -22.17 -1.92
N LYS A 129 7.01 -23.28 -2.65
CA LYS A 129 7.05 -23.26 -4.12
C LYS A 129 5.85 -22.53 -4.73
N LEU A 130 4.69 -22.55 -4.08
CA LEU A 130 3.50 -21.82 -4.50
C LEU A 130 3.63 -20.34 -4.15
N SER A 131 4.11 -19.99 -2.96
CA SER A 131 4.32 -18.58 -2.59
C SER A 131 5.37 -17.91 -3.49
N ASN A 132 6.41 -18.64 -3.89
CA ASN A 132 7.40 -18.19 -4.89
C ASN A 132 6.78 -17.95 -6.27
N HIS A 133 5.85 -18.82 -6.68
CA HIS A 133 5.10 -18.66 -7.93
C HIS A 133 4.22 -17.42 -7.87
N GLN A 134 3.40 -17.28 -6.82
CA GLN A 134 2.50 -16.14 -6.59
C GLN A 134 3.25 -14.79 -6.57
N ARG A 135 4.49 -14.75 -6.05
CA ARG A 135 5.37 -13.56 -6.13
C ARG A 135 5.64 -13.15 -7.58
N THR A 136 5.93 -14.11 -8.45
CA THR A 136 6.16 -13.84 -9.87
C THR A 136 4.89 -13.27 -10.52
N LEU A 137 3.73 -13.86 -10.22
CA LEU A 137 2.44 -13.40 -10.76
C LEU A 137 2.09 -11.99 -10.27
N ALA A 138 2.32 -11.69 -9.00
CA ALA A 138 2.10 -10.35 -8.43
C ALA A 138 2.96 -9.30 -9.12
N ARG A 139 4.24 -9.59 -9.35
CA ARG A 139 5.14 -8.70 -10.09
C ARG A 139 4.60 -8.45 -11.50
N THR A 140 4.26 -9.50 -12.24
CA THR A 140 3.73 -9.39 -13.61
C THR A 140 2.46 -8.55 -13.67
N LEU A 141 1.53 -8.72 -12.72
CA LEU A 141 0.34 -7.89 -12.66
C LEU A 141 0.65 -6.43 -12.36
N GLN A 142 1.55 -6.16 -11.41
CA GLN A 142 1.94 -4.79 -11.05
C GLN A 142 2.67 -4.09 -12.21
N GLU A 143 3.47 -4.81 -12.99
CA GLU A 143 4.07 -4.29 -14.22
C GLU A 143 3.00 -3.90 -15.24
N ALA A 144 2.04 -4.79 -15.53
CA ALA A 144 0.93 -4.50 -16.45
C ALA A 144 0.07 -3.30 -16.00
N VAL A 145 -0.17 -3.15 -14.70
CA VAL A 145 -0.86 -1.98 -14.14
C VAL A 145 -0.03 -0.72 -14.33
N ASN A 146 1.29 -0.76 -14.06
CA ASN A 146 2.16 0.40 -14.22
C ASN A 146 2.20 0.87 -15.68
N ASP A 147 2.29 -0.07 -16.62
CA ASP A 147 2.28 0.22 -18.06
C ASP A 147 0.97 0.87 -18.47
N LYS A 148 -0.17 0.32 -18.00
CA LYS A 148 -1.51 0.87 -18.27
C LYS A 148 -1.71 2.26 -17.66
N ALA A 149 -1.12 2.51 -16.50
CA ALA A 149 -1.18 3.77 -15.78
C ALA A 149 -0.11 4.80 -16.21
N ALA A 150 0.79 4.44 -17.14
CA ALA A 150 1.87 5.28 -17.66
C ALA A 150 2.70 6.03 -16.59
N ILE A 151 2.98 5.35 -15.47
CA ILE A 151 3.58 5.97 -14.26
C ILE A 151 4.93 6.63 -14.56
N ASP A 152 5.72 6.07 -15.47
CA ASP A 152 7.06 6.57 -15.80
C ASP A 152 7.05 7.94 -16.50
N PHE A 153 5.92 8.34 -17.10
CA PHE A 153 5.77 9.61 -17.82
C PHE A 153 5.00 10.68 -17.00
N GLU A 154 4.14 10.26 -16.06
CA GLU A 154 3.18 11.15 -15.38
C GLU A 154 3.35 11.23 -13.84
N PHE A 155 4.57 10.99 -13.33
CA PHE A 155 4.88 11.10 -11.90
C PHE A 155 4.44 12.44 -11.26
N SER A 156 4.24 13.48 -12.09
CA SER A 156 3.75 14.78 -11.67
C SER A 156 2.33 14.70 -11.08
N GLU A 157 1.35 14.08 -11.73
CA GLU A 157 -0.06 14.22 -11.34
C GLU A 157 -0.52 13.23 -10.26
N TRP A 158 0.07 12.04 -10.24
CA TRP A 158 -0.36 10.90 -9.42
C TRP A 158 0.51 10.62 -8.20
N SER A 159 1.42 11.54 -7.89
CA SER A 159 2.24 11.44 -6.69
C SER A 159 1.36 11.45 -5.44
N PRO A 160 1.47 10.45 -4.54
CA PRO A 160 0.82 10.49 -3.22
C PRO A 160 1.11 11.79 -2.47
N VAL A 161 2.25 12.43 -2.74
CA VAL A 161 2.62 13.75 -2.21
C VAL A 161 1.57 14.81 -2.54
N ARG A 162 1.00 14.83 -3.76
CA ARG A 162 -0.06 15.79 -4.11
C ARG A 162 -1.36 15.49 -3.39
N HIS A 163 -1.70 14.21 -3.19
CA HIS A 163 -2.86 13.83 -2.39
C HIS A 163 -2.71 14.31 -0.94
N PHE A 164 -1.55 14.05 -0.33
CA PHE A 164 -1.24 14.53 1.01
C PHE A 164 -1.19 16.06 1.11
N ALA A 165 -0.66 16.75 0.10
CA ALA A 165 -0.65 18.22 0.04
C ALA A 165 -2.07 18.80 -0.08
N ARG A 166 -2.94 18.21 -0.91
CA ARG A 166 -4.37 18.59 -1.00
C ARG A 166 -5.08 18.36 0.33
N TYR A 167 -4.82 17.23 0.99
CA TYR A 167 -5.38 16.94 2.31
C TYR A 167 -4.88 17.91 3.38
N ALA A 168 -3.59 18.24 3.39
CA ALA A 168 -3.01 19.24 4.29
C ALA A 168 -3.62 20.62 4.08
N LYS A 169 -3.76 21.07 2.83
CA LYS A 169 -4.43 22.33 2.48
C LYS A 169 -5.87 22.36 2.98
N HIS A 170 -6.62 21.27 2.80
CA HIS A 170 -7.99 21.17 3.30
C HIS A 170 -8.04 21.25 4.84
N ARG A 171 -7.11 20.60 5.56
CA ARG A 171 -7.00 20.72 7.02
C ARG A 171 -6.73 22.15 7.46
N LEU A 172 -5.85 22.87 6.76
CA LEU A 172 -5.54 24.27 7.05
C LEU A 172 -6.75 25.17 6.84
N GLN A 173 -7.43 25.04 5.70
CA GLN A 173 -8.65 25.79 5.38
C GLN A 173 -9.75 25.58 6.43
N ARG A 174 -9.92 24.34 6.92
CA ARG A 174 -10.86 24.06 8.01
C ARG A 174 -10.49 24.78 9.29
N ARG A 175 -9.20 24.79 9.65
CA ARG A 175 -8.69 25.50 10.84
C ARG A 175 -8.92 27.01 10.72
N GLU A 176 -8.63 27.60 9.57
CA GLU A 176 -8.86 29.03 9.29
C GLU A 176 -10.34 29.39 9.35
N ALA A 177 -11.22 28.48 8.92
CA ALA A 177 -12.67 28.64 9.02
C ALA A 177 -13.25 28.39 10.43
N GLY A 178 -12.40 28.13 11.45
CA GLY A 178 -12.84 27.80 12.81
C GLY A 178 -13.57 26.46 12.93
N LEU A 179 -13.49 25.60 11.91
CA LEU A 179 -14.11 24.29 11.92
C LEU A 179 -13.26 23.31 12.73
N PRO A 180 -13.88 22.37 13.47
CA PRO A 180 -13.14 21.37 14.21
C PRO A 180 -12.27 20.52 13.25
N PRO A 181 -11.10 20.06 13.71
CA PRO A 181 -10.27 19.13 12.96
C PRO A 181 -11.11 17.94 12.47
N ALA A 182 -10.86 17.49 11.24
CA ALA A 182 -11.43 16.22 10.81
C ALA A 182 -10.98 15.15 11.80
N ARG A 183 -11.94 14.50 12.47
CA ARG A 183 -11.64 13.44 13.43
C ARG A 183 -10.96 12.31 12.68
N GLU A 184 -9.73 12.02 13.04
CA GLU A 184 -8.97 10.90 12.48
C GLU A 184 -9.57 9.60 13.02
N ILE A 185 -10.53 9.05 12.28
CA ILE A 185 -11.30 7.88 12.72
C ILE A 185 -10.48 6.59 12.70
N LEU A 186 -9.29 6.58 12.10
CA LEU A 186 -8.44 5.38 11.99
C LEU A 186 -7.23 5.39 12.94
N GLY A 187 -7.10 6.40 13.82
CA GLY A 187 -5.99 6.48 14.78
C GLY A 187 -5.97 5.37 15.84
N HIS A 188 -7.05 4.60 15.95
CA HIS A 188 -7.16 3.44 16.85
C HIS A 188 -6.81 2.10 16.15
N VAL A 189 -6.48 2.14 14.86
CA VAL A 189 -6.05 0.95 14.13
C VAL A 189 -4.58 0.68 14.48
N PRO A 190 -4.23 -0.54 14.93
CA PRO A 190 -2.89 -0.85 15.46
C PRO A 190 -1.82 -1.05 14.37
N PHE A 191 -2.21 -1.08 13.09
CA PHE A 191 -1.30 -0.80 11.98
C PHE A 191 -1.22 0.70 11.77
N LEU A 192 -0.01 1.25 11.77
CA LEU A 192 0.21 2.66 11.52
C LEU A 192 -0.21 3.02 10.09
N ILE A 193 -1.44 3.50 9.91
CA ILE A 193 -1.85 4.19 8.70
C ILE A 193 -1.59 5.68 8.91
N ASN A 194 -0.36 6.11 8.65
CA ASN A 194 -0.07 7.53 8.71
C ASN A 194 -0.49 8.21 7.39
N PHE A 195 -1.72 8.72 7.35
CA PHE A 195 -2.19 9.61 6.26
C PHE A 195 -1.61 11.04 6.37
N ARG A 196 -0.73 11.30 7.35
CA ARG A 196 -0.05 12.59 7.44
C ARG A 196 1.01 12.65 6.36
N CYS A 197 1.02 13.76 5.63
CA CYS A 197 2.23 14.21 4.96
C CYS A 197 3.35 14.15 6.03
N PRO A 198 4.47 13.42 5.82
CA PRO A 198 5.58 13.43 6.76
C PRO A 198 5.87 14.89 7.10
N GLU A 199 5.96 15.23 8.38
CA GLU A 199 6.12 16.62 8.81
C GLU A 199 7.30 17.28 8.07
N GLU A 200 8.34 16.51 7.73
CA GLU A 200 9.44 16.92 6.85
C GLU A 200 9.05 17.35 5.44
N ILE A 201 8.06 16.71 4.79
CA ILE A 201 7.57 17.11 3.45
C ILE A 201 6.71 18.37 3.55
N VAL A 202 5.93 18.54 4.61
CA VAL A 202 5.19 19.78 4.87
C VAL A 202 6.18 20.93 5.09
N SER A 203 7.13 20.77 6.00
CA SER A 203 8.17 21.76 6.27
C SER A 203 9.00 22.09 5.03
N ARG A 204 9.33 21.10 4.20
CA ARG A 204 10.07 21.31 2.94
C ARG A 204 9.24 22.03 1.89
N HIS A 205 7.94 21.73 1.78
CA HIS A 205 7.05 22.43 0.86
C HIS A 205 6.79 23.87 1.33
N GLU A 206 6.61 24.09 2.63
CA GLU A 206 6.49 25.42 3.24
C GLU A 206 7.74 26.26 2.97
N ALA A 207 8.93 25.70 3.20
CA ALA A 207 10.19 26.37 2.88
C ALA A 207 10.34 26.70 1.38
N LEU A 208 9.94 25.81 0.48
CA LEU A 208 9.98 26.05 -0.97
C LEU A 208 8.97 27.10 -1.43
N GLU A 209 7.79 27.16 -0.82
CA GLU A 209 6.79 28.20 -1.09
C GLU A 209 7.25 29.57 -0.55
N GLU A 210 7.88 29.61 0.63
CA GLU A 210 8.53 30.81 1.15
C GLU A 210 9.63 31.33 0.22
N GLU A 211 10.51 30.45 -0.28
CA GLU A 211 11.54 30.80 -1.28
C GLU A 211 10.93 31.32 -2.59
N ARG A 212 9.86 30.70 -3.10
CA ARG A 212 9.16 31.17 -4.32
C ARG A 212 8.51 32.53 -4.11
N ASN A 213 7.90 32.76 -2.95
CA ASN A 213 7.26 34.03 -2.64
C ASN A 213 8.30 35.14 -2.45
N ALA A 214 9.44 34.86 -1.81
CA ALA A 214 10.57 35.78 -1.72
C ALA A 214 11.18 36.08 -3.11
N SER A 215 11.25 35.09 -3.98
CA SER A 215 11.74 35.25 -5.37
C SER A 215 10.77 36.07 -6.24
N ARG A 216 9.47 35.98 -6.00
CA ARG A 216 8.45 36.80 -6.68
C ARG A 216 8.43 38.24 -6.19
N ALA A 217 8.60 38.44 -4.88
CA ALA A 217 8.67 39.78 -4.28
C ALA A 217 9.94 40.55 -4.70
N SER A 218 10.99 39.84 -5.09
CA SER A 218 12.26 40.42 -5.57
C SER A 218 12.32 40.60 -7.10
N GLN A 219 11.30 40.20 -7.85
CA GLN A 219 11.24 40.49 -9.29
C GLN A 219 10.87 41.97 -9.52
N PRO A 220 11.71 42.75 -10.24
CA PRO A 220 11.36 44.11 -10.61
C PRO A 220 10.20 44.08 -11.60
N LEU A 221 9.20 44.95 -11.35
CA LEU A 221 8.07 45.12 -12.24
C LEU A 221 8.56 45.39 -13.68
N PRO A 222 8.03 44.68 -14.69
CA PRO A 222 8.36 44.97 -16.08
C PRO A 222 7.89 46.40 -16.40
N ARG A 223 8.82 47.19 -16.95
CA ARG A 223 8.61 48.59 -17.34
C ARG A 223 7.52 48.74 -18.40
#